data_AF-A0A7C9VKV0-F1
#
_entry.id   AF-A0A7C9VKV0-F1
#
_cell.length_a   1.000
_cell.length_b   1.000
_cell.length_c   1.000
_cell.angle_alpha   90.00
_cell.angle_beta   90.00
_cell.angle_gamma   90.00
#
_symmetry.space_group_name_H-M   'P 1'
#
loop_
_entity.id
_entity.type
_entity.pdbx_description
1 polymer ?
#
loop_
_entity_poly.entity_id
_entity_poly.type
_entity_poly.pdbx_seq_one_letter_code
_entity_poly.pdbx_strand_id
1 'polypeptide(L)' 'MATVKELKATARPKAGKGAARAERRAGRIPAVIYGNNQPP' A
#
# COMPACT_ATOMS: atom_id res chain seq x y z
N MET A 1 22.95 -14.28 4.62
CA MET A 1 21.51 -14.40 4.91
C MET A 1 20.87 -13.04 4.68
N ALA A 2 19.77 -12.96 3.92
CA ALA A 2 19.09 -11.69 3.67
C ALA A 2 18.39 -11.20 4.94
N THR A 3 18.52 -9.92 5.25
CA THR A 3 17.78 -9.28 6.35
C THR A 3 16.34 -9.06 5.91
N VAL A 4 15.42 -9.88 6.41
CA VAL A 4 13.99 -9.76 6.15
C VAL A 4 13.44 -8.59 6.97
N LYS A 5 12.78 -7.63 6.30
CA LYS A 5 12.07 -6.53 6.96
C LYS A 5 10.57 -6.76 6.81
N GLU A 6 9.90 -7.00 7.92
CA GLU A 6 8.44 -7.14 7.95
C GLU A 6 7.76 -5.76 7.95
N LEU A 7 6.78 -5.60 7.06
CA LEU A 7 5.98 -4.38 6.94
C LEU A 7 4.51 -4.77 7.02
N LYS A 8 3.80 -4.26 8.04
CA LYS A 8 2.36 -4.46 8.17
C LYS A 8 1.63 -3.59 7.14
N ALA A 9 0.99 -4.23 6.16
CA ALA A 9 0.22 -3.57 5.11
C ALA A 9 -1.27 -3.91 5.23
N THR A 10 -2.12 -2.98 4.83
CA THR A 10 -3.58 -3.17 4.76
C THR A 10 -4.07 -2.84 3.35
N ALA A 11 -4.94 -3.67 2.79
CA ALA A 11 -5.56 -3.41 1.49
C ALA A 11 -6.35 -2.10 1.51
N ARG A 12 -6.22 -1.31 0.44
CA ARG A 12 -6.89 -0.01 0.34
C ARG A 12 -8.35 -0.21 -0.11
N PRO A 13 -9.34 0.41 0.54
CA PRO A 13 -10.75 0.23 0.18
C PRO A 13 -11.14 0.92 -1.12
N LYS A 14 -10.45 2.01 -1.50
CA LYS A 14 -10.72 2.79 -2.73
C LYS A 14 -9.43 3.33 -3.34
N ALA A 15 -9.38 3.34 -4.67
CA ALA A 15 -8.33 4.00 -5.46
C ALA A 15 -8.66 5.48 -5.72
N GLY A 16 -7.68 6.25 -6.22
CA GLY A 16 -7.87 7.65 -6.65
C GLY A 16 -7.33 8.74 -5.70
N LYS A 17 -7.38 9.99 -6.16
CA LYS A 17 -6.76 11.17 -5.53
C LYS A 17 -7.33 11.47 -4.13
N GLY A 18 -8.66 11.34 -3.95
CA GLY A 18 -9.33 11.57 -2.68
C GLY A 18 -8.95 10.52 -1.62
N ALA A 19 -8.96 9.25 -2.01
CA ALA A 19 -8.55 8.14 -1.14
C ALA A 19 -7.07 8.27 -0.74
N ALA A 20 -6.18 8.59 -1.68
CA ALA A 20 -4.77 8.78 -1.37
C ALA A 20 -4.51 9.99 -0.45
N ARG A 21 -5.37 11.02 -0.47
CA ARG A 21 -5.29 12.15 0.48
C ARG A 21 -5.82 11.76 1.85
N ALA A 22 -6.89 10.97 1.92
CA ALA A 22 -7.45 10.48 3.18
C ALA A 22 -6.43 9.60 3.94
N GLU A 23 -5.81 8.63 3.25
CA GLU A 23 -4.76 7.78 3.84
C GLU A 23 -3.58 8.60 4.38
N ARG A 24 -3.12 9.62 3.64
CA ARG A 24 -2.06 10.53 4.11
C ARG A 24 -2.47 11.32 5.35
N ARG A 25 -3.71 11.82 5.43
CA ARG A 25 -4.23 12.50 6.63
C ARG A 25 -4.36 11.57 7.84
N ALA A 26 -4.58 10.28 7.59
CA ALA A 26 -4.61 9.24 8.62
C ALA A 26 -3.20 8.76 9.04
N GLY A 27 -2.12 9.39 8.55
CA GLY A 27 -0.74 9.02 8.86
C GLY A 27 -0.24 7.75 8.15
N ARG A 28 -0.97 7.27 7.13
CA ARG A 28 -0.61 6.08 6.35
C ARG A 28 0.02 6.45 5.02
N ILE A 29 0.89 5.57 4.53
CA ILE A 29 1.58 5.73 3.25
C ILE A 29 0.90 4.81 2.22
N PRO A 30 0.25 5.36 1.18
CA PRO A 30 -0.29 4.54 0.10
C PRO A 30 0.84 3.97 -0.75
N ALA A 31 0.81 2.66 -1.01
CA ALA A 31 1.78 1.93 -1.83
C ALA A 31 1.06 1.00 -2.83
N VAL A 32 1.82 0.46 -3.79
CA VAL A 32 1.37 -0.54 -4.77
C VAL A 32 2.35 -1.72 -4.70
N ILE A 33 1.82 -2.94 -4.63
CA ILE A 33 2.59 -4.19 -4.67
C ILE A 33 2.16 -4.92 -5.94
N TYR A 34 3.11 -5.16 -6.84
CA TYR A 34 2.88 -5.85 -8.11
C TYR A 34 3.84 -7.05 -8.24
N GLY A 35 3.46 -8.03 -9.05
CA GLY A 35 4.20 -9.29 -9.21
C GLY A 35 3.26 -10.48 -9.40
N ASN A 36 3.80 -11.67 -9.66
CA ASN A 36 3.03 -12.92 -9.85
C ASN A 36 1.96 -12.87 -10.96
N ASN A 37 2.12 -12.03 -12.00
CA ASN A 37 1.11 -11.80 -13.05
C ASN A 37 -0.28 -11.42 -12.51
N GLN A 38 -0.36 -10.93 -11.27
CA GLN A 38 -1.60 -10.45 -10.69
C GLN A 38 -1.78 -8.97 -11.03
N PRO A 39 -3.03 -8.54 -11.28
CA PRO A 39 -3.32 -7.13 -11.48
C PRO A 39 -2.99 -6.33 -10.19
N PRO A 40 -2.32 -5.18 -10.32
CA PRO A 40 -1.90 -4.33 -9.18
C PRO A 40 -3.03 -3.52 -8.54
#